data_AF-A0A7Y9W595-F1
#
_entry.id   AF-A0A7Y9W595-F1
#
_cell.length_a   1.000
_cell.length_b   1.000
_cell.length_c   1.000
_cell.angle_alpha   90.00
_cell.angle_beta   90.00
_cell.angle_gamma   90.00
#
_symmetry.space_group_name_H-M   'P 1'
#
loop_
_entity.id
_entity.type
_entity.pdbx_description
1 polymer ?
#
loop_
_entity_poly.entity_id
_entity_poly.type
_entity_poly.pdbx_seq_one_letter_code
_entity_poly.pdbx_strand_id
1 'polypeptide(L)'
;MPFAFIEGRITRSSPLAKLTIMVNNPPETTEEAAIKAAVASLQLRTLKPPRKLTEDNRAVDRRAAYDLSAVKTLTGLCSFAIVTDAAADDTMGISGRLTPGDVWDDEDIEHLIYALEPGDLHAVEWCNTSDQRVVLCDAYTICYNRTRRRRWEYGVKYYVKFGYDLRTIVDVPTLIVSLHDAKY
;
A
#
# COMPACT_ATOMS: atom_id res chain seq x y z
N MET A 1 69.10 24.60 3.73
CA MET A 1 69.89 23.37 3.47
C MET A 1 68.95 22.16 3.66
N PRO A 2 69.15 21.00 3.01
CA PRO A 2 69.43 20.81 1.57
C PRO A 2 68.84 19.50 0.95
N PHE A 3 69.03 19.34 -0.38
CA PHE A 3 69.22 18.10 -1.20
C PHE A 3 68.07 17.07 -1.36
N ALA A 4 67.89 16.32 -2.45
CA ALA A 4 68.49 16.21 -3.80
C ALA A 4 67.54 15.37 -4.71
N PHE A 5 67.75 15.46 -6.03
CA PHE A 5 67.02 14.82 -7.13
C PHE A 5 67.71 13.51 -7.56
N ILE A 6 66.99 12.41 -7.87
CA ILE A 6 67.46 11.33 -8.77
C ILE A 6 66.26 10.77 -9.57
N GLU A 7 66.43 10.74 -10.90
CA GLU A 7 65.57 10.09 -11.89
C GLU A 7 65.64 8.55 -11.83
N GLY A 8 64.55 7.86 -12.17
CA GLY A 8 64.53 6.41 -12.36
C GLY A 8 63.54 5.99 -13.46
N ARG A 9 64.07 5.44 -14.54
CA ARG A 9 63.40 5.05 -15.80
C ARG A 9 62.33 3.97 -15.66
N ILE A 10 61.37 4.04 -16.58
CA ILE A 10 60.37 3.04 -16.96
C ILE A 10 61.03 1.73 -17.43
N THR A 11 60.56 0.59 -16.91
CA THR A 11 60.64 -0.71 -17.60
C THR A 11 59.24 -1.34 -17.63
N ARG A 12 58.77 -1.68 -18.82
CA ARG A 12 57.50 -2.40 -19.05
C ARG A 12 57.71 -3.90 -18.86
N SER A 13 56.81 -4.59 -18.16
CA SER A 13 56.51 -6.02 -18.37
C SER A 13 55.24 -6.46 -17.63
N SER A 14 54.18 -6.72 -18.41
CA SER A 14 53.03 -7.61 -18.16
C SER A 14 51.91 -7.18 -17.17
N PRO A 15 50.62 -7.28 -17.57
CA PRO A 15 49.49 -6.94 -16.70
C PRO A 15 49.07 -8.15 -15.85
N LEU A 16 49.13 -7.98 -14.53
CA LEU A 16 48.44 -8.83 -13.55
C LEU A 16 47.37 -7.97 -12.87
N ALA A 17 46.22 -8.60 -12.63
CA ALA A 17 45.04 -8.11 -11.91
C ALA A 17 44.07 -7.18 -12.69
N LYS A 18 43.16 -7.79 -13.45
CA LYS A 18 41.77 -7.32 -13.47
C LYS A 18 41.17 -7.65 -12.09
N LEU A 19 41.29 -6.72 -11.15
CA LEU A 19 40.48 -6.75 -9.94
C LEU A 19 39.08 -6.28 -10.35
N THR A 20 38.24 -7.22 -10.78
CA THR A 20 36.80 -6.99 -10.91
C THR A 20 36.30 -6.66 -9.52
N ILE A 21 35.96 -5.40 -9.27
CA ILE A 21 35.16 -4.99 -8.13
C ILE A 21 33.79 -5.65 -8.35
N MET A 22 33.61 -6.85 -7.78
CA MET A 22 32.30 -7.42 -7.58
C MET A 22 31.61 -6.50 -6.58
N VAL A 23 30.72 -5.65 -7.08
CA VAL A 23 29.70 -4.99 -6.27
C VAL A 23 28.82 -6.12 -5.75
N ASN A 24 29.19 -6.68 -4.60
CA ASN A 24 28.34 -7.59 -3.85
C ASN A 24 27.21 -6.73 -3.29
N ASN A 25 26.12 -6.61 -4.07
CA ASN A 25 24.84 -6.26 -3.47
C ASN A 25 24.56 -7.32 -2.39
N PRO A 26 24.20 -6.92 -1.16
CA PRO A 26 23.77 -7.89 -0.15
C PRO A 26 22.58 -8.69 -0.71
N PRO A 27 22.41 -9.97 -0.29
CA PRO A 27 21.27 -10.76 -0.72
C PRO A 27 19.98 -10.04 -0.30
N GLU A 28 19.14 -9.72 -1.29
CA GLU A 28 17.76 -9.24 -1.10
C GLU A 28 17.07 -10.21 -0.14
N THR A 29 16.50 -9.69 0.95
CA THR A 29 15.79 -10.56 1.90
C THR A 29 14.53 -11.10 1.22
N THR A 30 14.06 -12.29 1.63
CA THR A 30 12.83 -12.88 1.06
C THR A 30 11.63 -11.94 1.15
N GLU A 31 11.61 -11.08 2.18
CA GLU A 31 10.60 -10.06 2.41
C GLU A 31 10.69 -8.90 1.41
N GLU A 32 11.89 -8.37 1.16
CA GLU A 32 12.12 -7.31 0.17
C GLU A 32 11.72 -7.76 -1.24
N ALA A 33 12.06 -9.00 -1.61
CA ALA A 33 11.64 -9.60 -2.87
C ALA A 33 10.11 -9.78 -2.96
N ALA A 34 9.45 -10.15 -1.85
CA ALA A 34 8.00 -10.31 -1.80
C ALA A 34 7.27 -8.96 -1.94
N ILE A 35 7.76 -7.92 -1.25
CA ILE A 35 7.23 -6.55 -1.37
C ILE A 35 7.34 -6.09 -2.81
N LYS A 36 8.51 -6.23 -3.43
CA LYS A 36 8.75 -5.82 -4.81
C LYS A 36 7.85 -6.54 -5.81
N ALA A 37 7.66 -7.85 -5.64
CA ALA A 37 6.74 -8.63 -6.46
C ALA A 37 5.27 -8.19 -6.27
N ALA A 38 4.86 -7.93 -5.04
CA ALA A 38 3.52 -7.43 -4.73
C ALA A 38 3.28 -6.03 -5.31
N VAL A 39 4.24 -5.10 -5.18
CA VAL A 39 4.17 -3.77 -5.80
C VAL A 39 4.06 -3.87 -7.33
N ALA A 40 4.84 -4.75 -7.96
CA ALA A 40 4.82 -4.93 -9.41
C ALA A 40 3.49 -5.49 -9.94
N SER A 41 2.76 -6.26 -9.13
CA SER A 41 1.48 -6.86 -9.47
C SER A 41 0.27 -6.10 -8.90
N LEU A 42 0.51 -5.05 -8.11
CA LEU A 42 -0.51 -4.37 -7.34
C LEU A 42 -1.61 -3.76 -8.21
N GLN A 43 -1.24 -3.02 -9.25
CA GLN A 43 -2.21 -2.38 -10.13
C GLN A 43 -2.63 -3.31 -11.26
N LEU A 44 -3.90 -3.69 -11.27
CA LEU A 44 -4.52 -4.37 -12.41
C LEU A 44 -4.92 -3.39 -13.52
N ARG A 45 -5.04 -2.10 -13.17
CA ARG A 45 -5.59 -1.08 -14.05
C ARG A 45 -4.77 0.19 -14.02
N THR A 46 -4.44 0.68 -15.21
CA THR A 46 -3.81 1.98 -15.41
C THR A 46 -4.84 2.96 -15.95
N LEU A 47 -5.53 3.66 -15.05
CA LEU A 47 -6.49 4.69 -15.41
C LEU A 47 -5.91 6.08 -15.13
N LYS A 48 -6.28 7.05 -15.97
CA LYS A 48 -5.90 8.46 -15.73
C LYS A 48 -6.91 9.09 -14.78
N PRO A 49 -6.46 9.72 -13.68
CA PRO A 49 -7.37 10.42 -12.79
C PRO A 49 -8.04 11.59 -13.50
N PRO A 50 -9.33 11.87 -13.21
CA PRO A 50 -10.01 13.05 -13.75
C PRO A 50 -9.33 14.33 -13.25
N ARG A 51 -9.31 15.37 -14.10
CA ARG A 51 -8.77 16.70 -13.72
C ARG A 51 -9.54 17.37 -12.60
N LYS A 52 -10.85 17.10 -12.52
CA LYS A 52 -11.75 17.55 -11.48
C LYS A 52 -12.71 16.41 -11.15
N LEU A 53 -12.72 16.00 -9.89
CA LEU A 53 -13.65 15.01 -9.41
C LEU A 53 -15.04 15.63 -9.20
N THR A 54 -16.06 14.97 -9.73
CA THR A 54 -17.48 15.31 -9.65
C THR A 54 -18.25 14.02 -9.39
N GLU A 55 -19.47 14.08 -8.86
CA GLU A 55 -20.25 12.85 -8.62
C GLU A 55 -20.48 12.03 -9.90
N ASP A 56 -20.67 12.70 -11.04
CA ASP A 56 -20.92 12.04 -12.34
C ASP A 56 -19.71 11.28 -12.90
N ASN A 57 -18.49 11.58 -12.44
CA ASN A 57 -17.26 10.95 -12.91
C ASN A 57 -16.48 10.22 -11.82
N ARG A 58 -17.10 10.06 -10.64
CA ARG A 58 -16.56 9.34 -9.49
C ARG A 58 -16.55 7.84 -9.75
N ALA A 59 -17.67 7.28 -10.20
CA ALA A 59 -17.80 5.86 -10.48
C ALA A 59 -17.04 5.46 -11.74
N VAL A 60 -16.29 4.37 -11.67
CA VAL A 60 -15.52 3.84 -12.81
C VAL A 60 -16.24 2.63 -13.40
N ASP A 61 -16.25 1.52 -12.68
CA ASP A 61 -16.98 0.29 -12.99
C ASP A 61 -16.95 -0.67 -11.78
N ARG A 62 -17.18 -1.98 -12.00
CA ARG A 62 -17.13 -3.05 -10.99
C ARG A 62 -15.97 -4.02 -11.20
N ARG A 63 -14.84 -3.56 -11.75
CA ARG A 63 -13.64 -4.39 -11.95
C ARG A 63 -12.52 -3.84 -11.09
N ALA A 64 -12.03 -4.66 -10.16
CA ALA A 64 -10.99 -4.28 -9.20
C ALA A 64 -9.83 -3.53 -9.87
N ALA A 65 -9.45 -2.42 -9.26
CA ALA A 65 -8.26 -1.66 -9.62
C ALA A 65 -6.98 -2.34 -9.14
N TYR A 66 -7.07 -3.06 -8.02
CA TYR A 66 -5.93 -3.66 -7.36
C TYR A 66 -6.05 -5.19 -7.27
N ASP A 67 -4.91 -5.87 -7.33
CA ASP A 67 -4.84 -7.31 -7.06
C ASP A 67 -5.00 -7.55 -5.55
N LEU A 68 -6.10 -8.19 -5.15
CA LEU A 68 -6.41 -8.39 -3.74
C LEU A 68 -5.36 -9.27 -3.02
N SER A 69 -4.68 -10.18 -3.72
CA SER A 69 -3.59 -10.95 -3.13
C SER A 69 -2.38 -10.05 -2.84
N ALA A 70 -2.02 -9.19 -3.80
CA ALA A 70 -0.93 -8.22 -3.61
C ALA A 70 -1.27 -7.24 -2.48
N VAL A 71 -2.52 -6.79 -2.38
CA VAL A 71 -3.00 -5.93 -1.29
C VAL A 71 -2.76 -6.61 0.06
N LYS A 72 -3.22 -7.85 0.24
CA LYS A 72 -3.04 -8.61 1.49
C LYS A 72 -1.57 -8.78 1.85
N THR A 73 -0.72 -9.11 0.86
CA THR A 73 0.73 -9.21 1.07
C THR A 73 1.32 -7.89 1.55
N LEU A 74 0.97 -6.76 0.92
CA LEU A 74 1.48 -5.46 1.32
C LEU A 74 0.95 -5.01 2.68
N THR A 75 -0.31 -5.30 3.03
CA THR A 75 -0.85 -4.97 4.35
C THR A 75 -0.12 -5.69 5.49
N GLY A 76 0.29 -6.96 5.29
CA GLY A 76 1.02 -7.72 6.30
C GLY A 76 2.54 -7.46 6.35
N LEU A 77 3.11 -6.82 5.33
CA LEU A 77 4.56 -6.58 5.21
C LEU A 77 4.94 -5.10 5.32
N CYS A 78 3.98 -4.17 5.24
CA CYS A 78 4.26 -2.75 5.14
C CYS A 78 3.39 -1.93 6.09
N SER A 79 3.95 -0.84 6.61
CA SER A 79 3.18 0.18 7.33
C SER A 79 2.21 0.86 6.35
N PHE A 80 0.92 0.77 6.62
CA PHE A 80 -0.12 1.53 5.93
C PHE A 80 -0.40 2.82 6.71
N ALA A 81 -0.79 3.89 6.00
CA ALA A 81 -1.20 5.12 6.65
C ALA A 81 -2.72 5.20 6.61
N ILE A 82 -3.36 5.01 7.77
CA ILE A 82 -4.78 5.32 7.93
C ILE A 82 -4.91 6.84 7.87
N VAL A 83 -5.32 7.37 6.73
CA VAL A 83 -5.55 8.82 6.58
C VAL A 83 -6.85 9.03 5.85
N THR A 84 -7.86 9.56 6.55
CA THR A 84 -8.69 10.67 6.06
C THR A 84 -9.40 11.30 7.26
N ASP A 85 -9.52 12.63 7.27
CA ASP A 85 -10.14 13.41 8.37
C ASP A 85 -11.59 13.00 8.69
N ALA A 86 -12.28 12.29 7.79
CA ALA A 86 -13.59 11.68 8.03
C ALA A 86 -13.50 10.21 8.51
N ALA A 87 -12.49 9.46 8.06
CA ALA A 87 -12.26 8.10 8.56
C ALA A 87 -11.69 8.08 9.97
N ALA A 88 -11.05 9.15 10.45
CA ALA A 88 -10.68 9.27 11.86
C ALA A 88 -11.92 9.34 12.76
N ASP A 89 -12.95 10.08 12.36
CA ASP A 89 -14.24 10.09 13.08
C ASP A 89 -14.96 8.74 12.96
N ASP A 90 -14.85 8.06 11.81
CA ASP A 90 -15.43 6.73 11.64
C ASP A 90 -14.66 5.66 12.44
N THR A 91 -13.32 5.60 12.38
CA THR A 91 -12.52 4.65 13.18
C THR A 91 -12.59 4.94 14.67
N MET A 92 -12.84 6.19 15.07
CA MET A 92 -13.10 6.57 16.46
C MET A 92 -14.57 6.39 16.87
N GLY A 93 -15.49 6.02 15.98
CA GLY A 93 -16.92 6.20 16.23
C GLY A 93 -17.88 5.34 15.42
N ILE A 94 -17.52 4.10 15.08
CA ILE A 94 -18.42 3.15 14.38
C ILE A 94 -19.73 2.86 15.14
N SER A 95 -19.85 3.27 16.41
CA SER A 95 -21.15 3.60 16.98
C SER A 95 -21.04 5.00 17.60
N GLY A 96 -22.05 5.86 17.48
CA GLY A 96 -22.03 7.25 17.99
C GLY A 96 -21.89 7.41 19.53
N ARG A 97 -21.31 6.42 20.21
CA ARG A 97 -20.84 6.44 21.58
C ARG A 97 -19.44 5.85 21.61
N LEU A 98 -18.43 6.71 21.75
CA LEU A 98 -17.04 6.32 22.00
C LEU A 98 -16.95 5.44 23.26
N THR A 99 -16.94 4.12 23.11
CA THR A 99 -16.37 3.22 24.13
C THR A 99 -14.97 2.79 23.69
N PRO A 100 -14.03 2.53 24.62
CA PRO A 100 -12.67 2.10 24.25
C PRO A 100 -12.59 0.83 23.39
N GLY A 101 -13.69 0.07 23.24
CA GLY A 101 -13.79 -1.10 22.36
C GLY A 101 -14.22 -0.79 20.92
N ASP A 102 -14.57 0.46 20.61
CA ASP A 102 -15.08 0.86 19.28
C ASP A 102 -13.99 1.40 18.34
N VAL A 103 -12.78 1.67 18.86
CA VAL A 103 -11.65 2.19 18.08
C VAL A 103 -10.98 1.08 17.30
N TRP A 104 -10.98 1.13 15.98
CA TRP A 104 -10.25 0.17 15.13
C TRP A 104 -8.75 0.41 15.22
N ASP A 105 -8.00 -0.64 15.53
CA ASP A 105 -6.54 -0.62 15.46
C ASP A 105 -6.03 -1.16 14.11
N ASP A 106 -4.73 -1.00 13.89
CA ASP A 106 -4.05 -1.44 12.67
C ASP A 106 -4.24 -2.96 12.44
N GLU A 107 -4.18 -3.75 13.52
CA GLU A 107 -4.32 -5.21 13.46
C GLU A 107 -5.73 -5.63 13.02
N ASP A 108 -6.77 -4.96 13.52
CA ASP A 108 -8.15 -5.19 13.15
C ASP A 108 -8.40 -4.87 11.67
N ILE A 109 -7.81 -3.78 11.16
CA ILE A 109 -7.88 -3.39 9.75
C ILE A 109 -7.15 -4.42 8.87
N GLU A 110 -5.98 -4.88 9.29
CA GLU A 110 -5.25 -5.94 8.62
C GLU A 110 -6.10 -7.22 8.51
N HIS A 111 -6.64 -7.71 9.62
CA HIS A 111 -7.48 -8.89 9.63
C HIS A 111 -8.75 -8.74 8.77
N LEU A 112 -9.34 -7.54 8.73
CA LEU A 112 -10.48 -7.26 7.87
C LEU A 112 -10.11 -7.36 6.39
N ILE A 113 -9.00 -6.74 5.98
CA ILE A 113 -8.49 -6.80 4.60
C ILE A 113 -8.15 -8.25 4.22
N TYR A 114 -7.52 -9.01 5.12
CA TYR A 114 -7.26 -10.43 4.91
C TYR A 114 -8.52 -11.27 4.72
N ALA A 115 -9.63 -10.90 5.36
CA ALA A 115 -10.91 -11.59 5.24
C ALA A 115 -11.68 -11.27 3.95
N LEU A 116 -11.28 -10.25 3.18
CA LEU A 116 -11.93 -9.89 1.92
C LEU A 116 -11.74 -10.97 0.85
N GLU A 117 -12.77 -11.17 0.04
CA GLU A 117 -12.78 -12.04 -1.12
C GLU A 117 -13.10 -11.22 -2.38
N PRO A 118 -12.67 -11.67 -3.58
CA PRO A 118 -12.97 -10.96 -4.83
C PRO A 118 -14.47 -10.71 -5.07
N GLY A 119 -15.34 -11.59 -4.55
CA GLY A 119 -16.80 -11.47 -4.65
C GLY A 119 -17.40 -10.36 -3.79
N ASP A 120 -16.66 -9.82 -2.82
CA ASP A 120 -17.12 -8.73 -1.96
C ASP A 120 -17.00 -7.36 -2.63
N LEU A 121 -16.38 -7.28 -3.82
CA LEU A 121 -16.18 -6.03 -4.55
C LEU A 121 -17.54 -5.39 -4.87
N HIS A 122 -17.74 -4.20 -4.33
CA HIS A 122 -18.96 -3.41 -4.52
C HIS A 122 -18.84 -2.45 -5.72
N ALA A 123 -17.74 -1.68 -5.75
CA ALA A 123 -17.51 -0.65 -6.75
C ALA A 123 -16.03 -0.28 -6.85
N VAL A 124 -15.66 0.33 -7.98
CA VAL A 124 -14.39 1.04 -8.13
C VAL A 124 -14.68 2.50 -8.42
N GLU A 125 -14.06 3.38 -7.64
CA GLU A 125 -14.33 4.82 -7.68
C GLU A 125 -13.07 5.67 -7.50
N TRP A 126 -13.10 6.87 -8.08
CA TRP A 126 -12.12 7.92 -7.81
C TRP A 126 -12.44 8.61 -6.49
N CYS A 127 -11.43 8.77 -5.63
CA CYS A 127 -11.58 9.39 -4.33
C CYS A 127 -10.67 10.61 -4.18
N ASN A 128 -11.18 11.64 -3.53
CA ASN A 128 -10.37 12.75 -3.08
C ASN A 128 -9.70 12.40 -1.75
N THR A 129 -8.39 12.64 -1.67
CA THR A 129 -7.65 12.68 -0.41
C THR A 129 -7.76 14.08 0.21
N SER A 130 -7.39 14.21 1.49
CA SER A 130 -7.42 15.50 2.22
C SER A 130 -6.52 16.57 1.59
N ASP A 131 -5.49 16.16 0.85
CA ASP A 131 -4.60 17.06 0.11
C ASP A 131 -4.99 17.24 -1.37
N GLN A 132 -6.28 17.07 -1.68
CA GLN A 132 -6.88 17.31 -3.00
C GLN A 132 -6.31 16.43 -4.14
N ARG A 133 -5.70 15.29 -3.81
CA ARG A 133 -5.31 14.30 -4.84
C ARG A 133 -6.50 13.41 -5.17
N VAL A 134 -6.49 12.88 -6.39
CA VAL A 134 -7.48 11.91 -6.87
C VAL A 134 -6.81 10.56 -7.00
N VAL A 135 -7.23 9.60 -6.17
CA VAL A 135 -6.74 8.22 -6.16
C VAL A 135 -7.83 7.26 -6.60
N LEU A 136 -7.45 6.17 -7.25
CA LEU A 136 -8.38 5.10 -7.60
C LEU A 136 -8.59 4.24 -6.36
N CYS A 137 -9.83 3.90 -6.04
CA CYS A 137 -10.14 3.08 -4.87
C CYS A 137 -11.02 1.90 -5.25
N ASP A 138 -10.74 0.77 -4.64
CA ASP A 138 -11.66 -0.36 -4.60
C ASP A 138 -12.50 -0.27 -3.33
N ALA A 139 -13.80 -0.47 -3.49
CA ALA A 139 -14.75 -0.53 -2.40
C ALA A 139 -15.32 -1.94 -2.29
N TYR A 140 -15.29 -2.49 -1.08
CA TYR A 140 -15.73 -3.83 -0.72
C TYR A 140 -16.82 -3.78 0.35
N THR A 141 -17.72 -4.76 0.33
CA THR A 141 -18.71 -4.96 1.39
C THR A 141 -18.61 -6.35 1.98
N ILE A 142 -18.43 -6.46 3.30
CA ILE A 142 -18.23 -7.75 3.98
C ILE A 142 -19.03 -7.81 5.30
N CYS A 143 -19.63 -8.96 5.59
CA CYS A 143 -20.14 -9.25 6.94
C CYS A 143 -19.02 -9.83 7.81
N TYR A 144 -18.65 -9.12 8.86
CA TYR A 144 -17.46 -9.40 9.66
C TYR A 144 -17.77 -9.38 11.15
N ASN A 145 -17.16 -10.30 11.89
CA ASN A 145 -17.16 -10.29 13.34
C ASN A 145 -15.81 -9.78 13.83
N ARG A 146 -15.79 -8.54 14.31
CA ARG A 146 -14.57 -7.90 14.82
C ARG A 146 -13.95 -8.66 15.99
N THR A 147 -14.73 -9.06 16.99
CA THR A 147 -14.23 -9.81 18.16
C THR A 147 -13.59 -11.15 17.79
N ARG A 148 -14.08 -11.81 16.73
CA ARG A 148 -13.54 -13.10 16.25
C ARG A 148 -12.56 -12.94 15.09
N ARG A 149 -12.31 -11.71 14.65
CA ARG A 149 -11.46 -11.34 13.51
C ARG A 149 -11.66 -12.22 12.27
N ARG A 150 -12.93 -12.44 11.89
CA ARG A 150 -13.27 -13.33 10.77
C ARG A 150 -14.59 -12.97 10.11
N ARG A 151 -14.73 -13.40 8.85
CA ARG A 151 -16.00 -13.39 8.11
C ARG A 151 -17.09 -14.11 8.91
N TRP A 152 -18.25 -13.50 9.01
CA TRP A 152 -19.42 -14.10 9.65
C TRP A 152 -20.70 -13.52 9.06
N GLU A 153 -21.59 -14.37 8.56
CA GLU A 153 -22.84 -13.93 7.92
C GLU A 153 -23.76 -13.10 8.84
N TYR A 154 -23.71 -13.34 10.15
CA TYR A 154 -24.43 -12.58 11.18
C TYR A 154 -23.56 -11.46 11.80
N GLY A 155 -22.40 -11.17 11.22
CA GLY A 155 -21.53 -10.08 11.64
C GLY A 155 -22.09 -8.72 11.23
N VAL A 156 -21.37 -7.67 11.63
CA VAL A 156 -21.65 -6.32 11.16
C VAL A 156 -21.23 -6.23 9.69
N LYS A 157 -22.07 -5.62 8.87
CA LYS A 157 -21.74 -5.39 7.47
C LYS A 157 -20.93 -4.10 7.35
N TYR A 158 -19.69 -4.22 6.93
CA TYR A 158 -18.79 -3.10 6.72
C TYR A 158 -18.68 -2.75 5.25
N TYR A 159 -18.59 -1.44 4.98
CA TYR A 159 -18.12 -0.90 3.71
C TYR A 159 -16.67 -0.46 3.90
N VAL A 160 -15.76 -1.12 3.19
CA VAL A 160 -14.33 -0.87 3.25
C VAL A 160 -13.90 -0.29 1.92
N LYS A 161 -13.20 0.82 1.93
CA LYS A 161 -12.64 1.42 0.73
C LYS A 161 -11.16 1.60 0.90
N PHE A 162 -10.38 1.21 -0.10
CA PHE A 162 -8.96 1.47 -0.08
C PHE A 162 -8.37 1.80 -1.45
N GLY A 163 -7.26 2.53 -1.44
CA GLY A 163 -6.46 2.84 -2.62
C GLY A 163 -5.02 3.09 -2.23
N TYR A 164 -4.15 3.27 -3.23
CA TYR A 164 -2.74 3.53 -3.01
C TYR A 164 -2.32 4.89 -3.57
N ASP A 165 -1.53 5.63 -2.80
CA ASP A 165 -0.75 6.73 -3.35
C ASP A 165 0.55 6.18 -3.96
N LEU A 166 0.69 6.36 -5.27
CA LEU A 166 1.81 5.84 -6.07
C LEU A 166 2.78 6.94 -6.49
N ARG A 167 2.59 8.18 -6.02
CA ARG A 167 3.49 9.31 -6.32
C ARG A 167 4.63 9.45 -5.33
N THR A 168 4.54 8.82 -4.17
CA THR A 168 5.65 8.72 -3.25
C THR A 168 6.78 7.96 -3.94
N ILE A 169 7.93 8.62 -4.14
CA ILE A 169 9.21 7.99 -4.54
C ILE A 169 9.76 7.15 -3.36
N VAL A 170 8.86 6.61 -2.55
CA VAL A 170 9.16 5.76 -1.41
C VAL A 170 8.97 4.35 -1.97
N ASP A 171 9.94 3.48 -1.72
CA ASP A 171 9.99 2.13 -2.29
C ASP A 171 8.75 1.25 -1.95
N VAL A 172 7.87 1.75 -1.08
CA VAL A 172 6.65 1.11 -0.62
C VAL A 172 5.44 2.05 -0.80
N PRO A 173 4.39 1.62 -1.53
CA PRO A 173 3.19 2.42 -1.72
C PRO A 173 2.35 2.46 -0.45
N THR A 174 1.78 3.63 -0.15
CA THR A 174 0.97 3.81 1.06
C THR A 174 -0.48 3.44 0.78
N LEU A 175 -1.00 2.44 1.51
CA LEU A 175 -2.41 2.07 1.50
C LEU A 175 -3.22 3.10 2.30
N ILE A 176 -4.21 3.70 1.66
CA ILE A 176 -5.18 4.62 2.23
C ILE A 176 -6.48 3.85 2.41
N VAL A 177 -6.98 3.75 3.64
CA VAL A 177 -8.20 3.00 3.97
C VAL A 177 -9.25 3.92 4.59
N SER A 178 -10.51 3.71 4.22
CA SER A 178 -11.71 4.28 4.83
C SER A 178 -12.68 3.15 5.14
N LEU A 179 -13.30 3.19 6.33
CA LEU A 179 -14.18 2.14 6.85
C LEU A 179 -15.42 2.78 7.44
N HIS A 180 -16.60 2.23 7.14
CA HIS A 180 -17.85 2.59 7.82
C HIS A 180 -18.84 1.43 7.83
N ASP A 181 -19.84 1.50 8.71
CA ASP A 181 -20.98 0.58 8.68
C ASP A 181 -21.73 0.71 7.36
N ALA A 182 -21.99 -0.42 6.71
CA ALA A 182 -22.77 -0.44 5.48
C ALA A 182 -24.22 -0.06 5.81
N LYS A 183 -24.71 1.02 5.20
CA LYS A 183 -26.09 1.52 5.40
C LYS A 183 -27.16 0.67 4.69
N TYR A 184 -26.80 -0.48 4.12
CA TYR A 184 -27.65 -1.30 3.24
C TYR A 184 -27.49 -2.79 3.50
#